data_AF-A0A4Y3WRK6-F1
#
_entry.id   AF-A0A4Y3WRK6-F1
#
_cell.length_a   1.000
_cell.length_b   1.000
_cell.length_c   1.000
_cell.angle_alpha   90.00
_cell.angle_beta   90.00
_cell.angle_gamma   90.00
#
_symmetry.space_group_name_H-M   'P 1'
#
loop_
_entity.id
_entity.type
_entity.pdbx_description
1 polymer ?
#
loop_
_entity_poly.entity_id
_entity_poly.type
_entity_poly.pdbx_seq_one_letter_code
_entity_poly.pdbx_strand_id
1 'polypeptide(L)'
;MVGLGLLAVPTGAGAAPVLPPVTPEELVASVLTADPDAFAGTVEVDNSLGLPPLPDVPQAGDGTSTARVWSDGEDGGRVQLPTADGEKTFVSDGTTFWAYDSQGRTVTEGTGADRPARPDAADPAAAATEAIRMLQSSSTVTVDGTAEVAGRPAYELVLSPAPDERTLLREVRIAVDAEQRVPLRMTVLATGSSDPALQVGFTELAFGPQDPALFTFTPPPGSTVVEPDAERPEGLPERPGTAPTVVGDGWDTVVLATVPATGEGEGTGMDLRALGTPVSGPWGSGTLIGTAVANAIVTDDGRVAVGAVPEQVLTEALAR
;
A
#
# COMPACT_ATOMS: atom_id res chain seq x y z
N MET A 1 -16.53 23.70 -53.18
CA MET A 1 -15.55 22.99 -52.33
C MET A 1 -16.27 22.55 -51.07
N VAL A 2 -16.51 21.25 -50.92
CA VAL A 2 -17.05 20.65 -49.69
C VAL A 2 -15.87 19.97 -49.02
N GLY A 3 -15.46 20.47 -47.86
CA GLY A 3 -14.34 19.94 -47.08
C GLY A 3 -14.77 18.74 -46.25
N LEU A 4 -14.17 17.58 -46.53
CA LEU A 4 -14.22 16.41 -45.67
C LEU A 4 -13.20 16.60 -44.54
N GLY A 5 -13.68 16.84 -43.32
CA GLY A 5 -12.86 16.73 -42.12
C GLY A 5 -12.78 15.26 -41.71
N LEU A 6 -11.59 14.65 -41.85
CA LEU A 6 -11.31 13.37 -41.19
C LEU A 6 -11.17 13.63 -39.69
N LEU A 7 -12.13 13.12 -38.91
CA LEU A 7 -11.96 12.93 -37.48
C LEU A 7 -10.97 11.78 -37.27
N ALA A 8 -9.78 12.10 -36.77
CA ALA A 8 -8.84 11.09 -36.29
C ALA A 8 -9.38 10.53 -34.96
N VAL A 9 -9.78 9.26 -34.97
CA VAL A 9 -10.13 8.51 -33.76
C VAL A 9 -8.82 8.01 -33.14
N PRO A 10 -8.55 8.23 -31.84
CA PRO A 10 -7.35 7.69 -31.21
C PRO A 10 -7.43 6.16 -31.23
N THR A 11 -6.52 5.53 -31.98
CA THR A 11 -6.31 4.08 -32.00
C THR A 11 -5.53 3.69 -30.75
N GLY A 12 -6.20 3.11 -29.76
CA GLY A 12 -5.51 2.63 -28.55
C GLY A 12 -6.35 1.94 -27.48
N ALA A 13 -7.65 2.18 -27.39
CA ALA A 13 -8.51 1.43 -26.45
C ALA A 13 -9.21 0.29 -27.21
N GLY A 14 -8.73 -0.95 -27.02
CA GLY A 14 -9.52 -2.13 -27.37
C GLY A 14 -10.87 -2.07 -26.64
N ALA A 15 -11.91 -2.68 -27.21
CA ALA A 15 -13.18 -2.82 -26.49
C ALA A 15 -12.93 -3.63 -25.20
N ALA A 16 -13.51 -3.20 -24.09
CA ALA A 16 -13.43 -3.93 -22.83
C ALA A 16 -13.88 -5.40 -23.02
N PRO A 17 -13.21 -6.38 -22.37
CA PRO A 17 -13.56 -7.79 -22.52
C PRO A 17 -15.02 -8.07 -22.15
N VAL A 18 -15.72 -8.87 -22.95
CA VAL A 18 -17.10 -9.29 -22.62
C VAL A 18 -17.04 -10.54 -21.75
N LEU A 19 -17.34 -10.40 -20.47
CA LEU A 19 -17.30 -11.48 -19.49
C LEU A 19 -18.70 -11.91 -19.05
N PRO A 20 -18.89 -13.16 -18.57
CA PRO A 20 -20.13 -13.58 -17.93
C PRO A 20 -20.47 -12.65 -16.76
N PRO A 21 -21.76 -12.31 -16.54
CA PRO A 21 -22.16 -11.48 -15.41
C PRO A 21 -21.83 -12.19 -14.09
N VAL A 22 -21.40 -11.41 -13.10
CA VAL A 22 -21.13 -11.85 -11.72
C VAL A 22 -21.71 -10.82 -10.77
N THR A 23 -22.31 -11.25 -9.67
CA THR A 23 -22.78 -10.31 -8.64
C THR A 23 -21.60 -9.77 -7.83
N PRO A 24 -21.72 -8.56 -7.22
CA PRO A 24 -20.68 -8.04 -6.35
C PRO A 24 -20.32 -8.99 -5.20
N GLU A 25 -21.32 -9.61 -4.58
CA GLU A 25 -21.14 -10.52 -3.45
C GLU A 25 -20.41 -11.80 -3.87
N GLU A 26 -20.77 -12.37 -5.01
CA GLU A 26 -20.07 -13.53 -5.58
C GLU A 26 -18.62 -13.18 -5.94
N LEU A 27 -18.37 -12.00 -6.51
CA LEU A 27 -17.03 -11.57 -6.87
C LEU A 27 -16.15 -11.41 -5.63
N VAL A 28 -16.63 -10.69 -4.61
CA VAL A 28 -15.93 -10.54 -3.32
C VAL A 28 -15.65 -11.90 -2.69
N ALA A 29 -16.66 -12.77 -2.58
CA ALA A 29 -16.47 -14.10 -2.03
C ALA A 29 -15.40 -14.89 -2.79
N SER A 30 -15.41 -14.81 -4.12
CA SER A 30 -14.43 -15.51 -4.96
C SER A 30 -13.00 -15.01 -4.76
N VAL A 31 -12.80 -13.70 -4.54
CA VAL A 31 -11.49 -13.11 -4.23
C VAL A 31 -10.99 -13.57 -2.86
N LEU A 32 -11.87 -13.55 -1.86
CA LEU A 32 -11.50 -13.88 -0.47
C LEU A 32 -11.16 -15.36 -0.27
N THR A 33 -11.64 -16.23 -1.15
CA THR A 33 -11.34 -17.68 -1.15
C THR A 33 -10.43 -18.10 -2.30
N ALA A 34 -9.91 -17.16 -3.08
CA ALA A 34 -9.01 -17.46 -4.18
C ALA A 34 -7.71 -18.07 -3.63
N ASP A 35 -7.22 -19.09 -4.30
CA ASP A 35 -5.95 -19.75 -4.01
C ASP A 35 -5.14 -19.72 -5.32
N PRO A 36 -4.40 -18.63 -5.57
CA PRO A 36 -3.79 -18.42 -6.87
C PRO A 36 -2.62 -19.37 -7.12
N ASP A 37 -2.54 -19.85 -8.35
CA ASP A 37 -1.34 -20.53 -8.83
C ASP A 37 -0.10 -19.63 -8.67
N ALA A 38 1.05 -20.28 -8.56
CA ALA A 38 2.36 -19.64 -8.68
C ALA A 38 2.40 -18.63 -9.84
N PHE A 39 3.09 -17.51 -9.65
CA PHE A 39 3.20 -16.48 -10.67
C PHE A 39 4.50 -15.69 -10.60
N ALA A 40 4.79 -15.01 -11.71
CA ALA A 40 5.80 -13.97 -11.81
C ALA A 40 5.18 -12.73 -12.47
N GLY A 41 5.54 -11.54 -12.00
CA GLY A 41 5.03 -10.31 -12.58
C GLY A 41 5.86 -9.08 -12.27
N THR A 42 5.56 -8.02 -13.02
CA THR A 42 6.05 -6.67 -12.78
C THR A 42 4.86 -5.84 -12.30
N VAL A 43 5.05 -5.16 -11.17
CA VAL A 43 4.06 -4.30 -10.54
C VAL A 43 4.54 -2.86 -10.68
N GLU A 44 3.62 -1.97 -11.00
CA GLU A 44 3.84 -0.53 -10.94
C GLU A 44 2.97 0.09 -9.86
N VAL A 45 3.58 1.01 -9.10
CA VAL A 45 2.91 1.88 -8.13
C VAL A 45 3.02 3.30 -8.65
N ASP A 46 1.88 3.92 -8.94
CA ASP A 46 1.76 5.35 -9.20
C ASP A 46 1.19 6.03 -7.96
N ASN A 47 2.00 6.89 -7.35
CA ASN A 47 1.68 7.60 -6.14
C ASN A 47 1.55 9.10 -6.44
N SER A 48 0.36 9.62 -6.22
CA SER A 48 0.02 11.04 -6.36
C SER A 48 -0.61 11.56 -5.07
N LEU A 49 -0.10 11.10 -3.93
CA LEU A 49 -0.62 11.44 -2.60
C LEU A 49 -0.24 12.85 -2.17
N GLY A 50 0.60 13.59 -2.89
CA GLY A 50 1.08 14.91 -2.47
C GLY A 50 2.12 14.84 -1.35
N LEU A 51 2.78 13.69 -1.16
CA LEU A 51 3.73 13.48 -0.06
C LEU A 51 5.17 13.74 -0.52
N PRO A 52 5.97 14.50 0.25
CA PRO A 52 7.38 14.64 -0.03
C PRO A 52 8.11 13.29 0.19
N PRO A 53 9.18 13.00 -0.56
CA PRO A 53 9.99 11.81 -0.30
C PRO A 53 10.63 11.90 1.09
N LEU A 54 10.46 10.85 1.89
CA LEU A 54 11.05 10.75 3.23
C LEU A 54 12.44 10.08 3.15
N PRO A 55 13.42 10.47 3.98
CA PRO A 55 14.78 9.92 3.92
C PRO A 55 14.86 8.39 4.02
N ASP A 56 14.04 7.78 4.89
CA ASP A 56 14.07 6.33 5.15
C ASP A 56 13.22 5.52 4.14
N VAL A 57 12.25 6.17 3.51
CA VAL A 57 11.31 5.58 2.53
C VAL A 57 11.07 6.54 1.36
N PRO A 58 12.11 6.92 0.59
CA PRO A 58 11.99 7.94 -0.45
C PRO A 58 11.00 7.53 -1.55
N GLN A 59 10.87 6.22 -1.80
CA GLN A 59 9.90 5.63 -2.73
C GLN A 59 8.43 5.76 -2.32
N ALA A 60 8.14 6.17 -1.08
CA ALA A 60 6.77 6.41 -0.61
C ALA A 60 6.28 7.84 -0.92
N GLY A 61 7.16 8.72 -1.42
CA GLY A 61 6.75 10.02 -1.95
C GLY A 61 6.06 9.90 -3.31
N ASP A 62 5.60 11.04 -3.82
CA ASP A 62 4.97 11.10 -5.14
C ASP A 62 5.89 10.60 -6.25
N GLY A 63 5.31 9.90 -7.22
CA GLY A 63 5.98 9.38 -8.40
C GLY A 63 5.65 7.92 -8.67
N THR A 64 6.36 7.37 -9.65
CA THR A 64 6.18 6.00 -10.09
C THR A 64 7.33 5.13 -9.57
N SER A 65 6.98 3.97 -9.00
CA SER A 65 7.96 2.93 -8.65
C SER A 65 7.52 1.58 -9.22
N THR A 66 8.49 0.70 -9.44
CA THR A 66 8.21 -0.64 -9.97
C THR A 66 8.78 -1.69 -9.04
N ALA A 67 8.13 -2.85 -8.97
CA ALA A 67 8.63 -4.00 -8.26
C ALA A 67 8.47 -5.25 -9.12
N ARG A 68 9.41 -6.17 -9.04
CA ARG A 68 9.26 -7.52 -9.60
C ARG A 68 8.84 -8.46 -8.50
N VAL A 69 7.81 -9.24 -8.73
CA VAL A 69 7.18 -10.11 -7.74
C VAL A 69 7.12 -11.54 -8.27
N TRP A 70 7.44 -12.49 -7.40
CA TRP A 70 7.27 -13.92 -7.62
C TRP A 70 6.57 -14.54 -6.43
N SER A 71 5.65 -15.47 -6.69
CA SER A 71 4.98 -16.31 -5.71
C SER A 71 5.02 -17.76 -6.17
N ASP A 72 5.21 -18.70 -5.25
CA ASP A 72 5.06 -20.14 -5.52
C ASP A 72 3.60 -20.64 -5.40
N GLY A 73 2.64 -19.75 -5.10
CA GLY A 73 1.24 -20.09 -4.86
C GLY A 73 0.98 -20.66 -3.46
N GLU A 74 2.00 -20.78 -2.62
CA GLU A 74 1.90 -21.18 -1.21
C GLU A 74 2.44 -20.02 -0.35
N ASP A 75 3.42 -20.29 0.52
CA ASP A 75 3.99 -19.30 1.43
C ASP A 75 5.32 -18.69 0.92
N GLY A 76 5.81 -19.12 -0.24
CA GLY A 76 7.06 -18.66 -0.84
C GLY A 76 6.86 -17.41 -1.69
N GLY A 77 7.72 -16.42 -1.47
CA GLY A 77 7.63 -15.14 -2.16
C GLY A 77 8.98 -14.47 -2.38
N ARG A 78 9.09 -13.71 -3.46
CA ARG A 78 10.23 -12.82 -3.71
C ARG A 78 9.73 -11.50 -4.26
N VAL A 79 10.30 -10.42 -3.75
CA VAL A 79 10.08 -9.06 -4.26
C VAL A 79 11.40 -8.37 -4.47
N GLN A 80 11.56 -7.75 -5.64
CA GLN A 80 12.72 -6.92 -5.94
C GLN A 80 12.25 -5.52 -6.31
N LEU A 81 12.68 -4.55 -5.52
CA LEU A 81 12.38 -3.13 -5.67
C LEU A 81 13.66 -2.39 -6.06
N PRO A 82 13.81 -1.99 -7.34
CA PRO A 82 14.86 -1.07 -7.75
C PRO A 82 14.76 0.24 -6.97
N THR A 83 15.91 0.78 -6.58
CA THR A 83 16.04 2.11 -5.98
C THR A 83 16.99 2.96 -6.83
N ALA A 84 17.09 4.26 -6.56
CA ALA A 84 17.98 5.15 -7.32
C ALA A 84 19.46 4.71 -7.27
N ASP A 85 19.88 4.15 -6.14
CA ASP A 85 21.28 3.79 -5.86
C ASP A 85 21.48 2.28 -5.66
N GLY A 86 20.48 1.44 -5.94
CA GLY A 86 20.55 0.01 -5.65
C GLY A 86 19.24 -0.77 -5.86
N GLU A 87 19.05 -1.80 -5.04
CA GLU A 87 17.86 -2.66 -5.01
C GLU A 87 17.58 -3.06 -3.55
N LYS A 88 16.30 -3.07 -3.19
CA LYS A 88 15.82 -3.77 -1.99
C LYS A 88 15.19 -5.09 -2.42
N THR A 89 15.66 -6.19 -1.84
CA THR A 89 15.10 -7.53 -2.09
C THR A 89 14.44 -8.06 -0.83
N PHE A 90 13.26 -8.63 -0.98
CA PHE A 90 12.58 -9.40 0.06
C PHE A 90 12.39 -10.83 -0.45
N VAL A 91 12.68 -11.81 0.39
CA VAL A 91 12.49 -13.23 0.08
C VAL A 91 11.83 -13.91 1.27
N SER A 92 10.91 -14.83 1.03
CA SER A 92 10.39 -15.73 2.04
C SER A 92 10.27 -17.14 1.47
N ASP A 93 10.58 -18.14 2.28
CA ASP A 93 10.36 -19.56 1.99
C ASP A 93 9.14 -20.12 2.76
N GLY A 94 8.30 -19.22 3.29
CA GLY A 94 7.16 -19.53 4.15
C GLY A 94 7.47 -19.68 5.64
N THR A 95 8.74 -19.90 6.01
CA THR A 95 9.15 -20.04 7.41
C THR A 95 10.06 -18.91 7.87
N THR A 96 10.99 -18.55 7.00
CA THR A 96 11.99 -17.52 7.19
C THR A 96 11.74 -16.42 6.17
N PHE A 97 12.05 -15.19 6.54
CA PHE A 97 12.09 -14.07 5.62
C PHE A 97 13.47 -13.41 5.67
N TRP A 98 13.89 -12.90 4.51
CA TRP A 98 15.09 -12.11 4.36
C TRP A 98 14.73 -10.78 3.70
N ALA A 99 15.33 -9.71 4.19
CA ALA A 99 15.31 -8.39 3.57
C ALA A 99 16.74 -7.94 3.32
N TYR A 100 17.07 -7.61 2.09
CA TYR A 100 18.40 -7.20 1.69
C TYR A 100 18.37 -5.80 1.08
N ASP A 101 19.24 -4.93 1.58
CA ASP A 101 19.54 -3.62 1.00
C ASP A 101 20.91 -3.67 0.31
N SER A 102 20.94 -3.47 -1.00
CA SER A 102 22.19 -3.57 -1.76
C SER A 102 23.14 -2.39 -1.54
N GLN A 103 22.62 -1.22 -1.18
CA GLN A 103 23.41 0.00 -0.97
C GLN A 103 24.20 -0.11 0.34
N GLY A 104 23.52 -0.47 1.43
CA GLY A 104 24.13 -0.74 2.73
C GLY A 104 24.80 -2.12 2.83
N ARG A 105 24.51 -3.02 1.89
CA ARG A 105 24.87 -4.45 1.92
C ARG A 105 24.35 -5.16 3.18
N THR A 106 23.23 -4.70 3.71
CA THR A 106 22.67 -5.18 4.98
C THR A 106 21.60 -6.23 4.71
N VAL A 107 21.64 -7.34 5.44
CA VAL A 107 20.62 -8.39 5.40
C VAL A 107 19.93 -8.44 6.75
N THR A 108 18.60 -8.40 6.76
CA THR A 108 17.79 -8.74 7.92
C THR A 108 17.17 -10.11 7.71
N GLU A 109 17.34 -11.01 8.65
CA GLU A 109 16.78 -12.37 8.62
C GLU A 109 15.85 -12.55 9.82
N GLY A 110 14.61 -12.99 9.62
CA GLY A 110 13.70 -13.26 10.75
C GLY A 110 12.75 -14.41 10.46
N THR A 111 12.03 -14.84 11.50
CA THR A 111 10.99 -15.87 11.37
C THR A 111 9.64 -15.24 11.04
N GLY A 112 8.70 -16.01 10.50
CA GLY A 112 7.35 -15.51 10.19
C GLY A 112 6.61 -14.85 11.38
N ALA A 113 6.95 -15.21 12.63
CA ALA A 113 6.39 -14.60 13.84
C ALA A 113 7.03 -13.24 14.20
N ASP A 114 8.29 -13.03 13.80
CA ASP A 114 9.05 -11.80 14.00
C ASP A 114 8.97 -10.87 12.79
N ARG A 115 8.10 -11.20 11.83
CA ARG A 115 7.84 -10.35 10.67
C ARG A 115 7.38 -9.01 11.26
N PRO A 116 8.15 -7.91 11.13
CA PRO A 116 7.63 -6.60 11.49
C PRO A 116 6.31 -6.43 10.74
N ALA A 117 5.34 -5.73 11.31
CA ALA A 117 4.12 -5.30 10.61
C ALA A 117 4.51 -4.35 9.46
N ARG A 118 5.24 -4.87 8.48
CA ARG A 118 5.37 -4.34 7.15
C ARG A 118 4.06 -4.70 6.48
N PRO A 119 3.48 -3.79 5.71
CA PRO A 119 2.23 -4.09 5.06
C PRO A 119 2.46 -5.33 4.20
N ASP A 120 1.41 -6.12 4.01
CA ASP A 120 1.31 -7.15 2.98
C ASP A 120 1.60 -6.60 1.54
N ALA A 121 1.97 -5.32 1.42
CA ALA A 121 2.48 -4.55 0.28
C ALA A 121 3.66 -5.13 -0.51
N ALA A 122 4.22 -6.28 -0.11
CA ALA A 122 5.13 -7.00 -0.99
C ALA A 122 4.35 -7.74 -2.10
N ASP A 123 3.08 -8.06 -1.84
CA ASP A 123 2.14 -8.59 -2.81
C ASP A 123 0.93 -7.63 -2.97
N PRO A 124 0.83 -6.92 -4.09
CA PRO A 124 -0.30 -6.06 -4.38
C PRO A 124 -1.66 -6.78 -4.34
N ALA A 125 -1.69 -8.06 -4.67
CA ALA A 125 -2.92 -8.85 -4.67
C ALA A 125 -3.38 -9.08 -3.21
N ALA A 126 -2.47 -9.43 -2.31
CA ALA A 126 -2.75 -9.53 -0.88
C ALA A 126 -3.23 -8.19 -0.29
N ALA A 127 -2.55 -7.08 -0.61
CA ALA A 127 -2.94 -5.75 -0.14
C ALA A 127 -4.36 -5.34 -0.59
N ALA A 128 -4.70 -5.60 -1.86
CA ALA A 128 -6.04 -5.34 -2.37
C ALA A 128 -7.11 -6.26 -1.74
N THR A 129 -6.76 -7.53 -1.50
CA THR A 129 -7.65 -8.49 -0.81
C THR A 129 -7.94 -8.02 0.61
N GLU A 130 -6.93 -7.52 1.33
CA GLU A 130 -7.13 -6.98 2.67
C GLU A 130 -7.97 -5.70 2.68
N ALA A 131 -7.77 -4.82 1.69
CA ALA A 131 -8.64 -3.65 1.51
C ALA A 131 -10.11 -4.07 1.32
N ILE A 132 -10.38 -5.13 0.55
CA ILE A 132 -11.74 -5.67 0.40
C ILE A 132 -12.27 -6.16 1.77
N ARG A 133 -11.48 -6.92 2.53
CA ARG A 133 -11.90 -7.44 3.84
C ARG A 133 -12.29 -6.31 4.80
N MET A 134 -11.46 -5.27 4.87
CA MET A 134 -11.66 -4.14 5.77
C MET A 134 -12.84 -3.24 5.37
N LEU A 135 -13.03 -3.02 4.07
CA LEU A 135 -13.96 -1.98 3.58
C LEU A 135 -15.33 -2.55 3.20
N GLN A 136 -15.47 -3.84 2.88
CA GLN A 136 -16.72 -4.38 2.32
C GLN A 136 -17.95 -4.13 3.20
N SER A 137 -17.83 -4.15 4.53
CA SER A 137 -18.96 -4.00 5.45
C SER A 137 -19.44 -2.55 5.59
N SER A 138 -18.58 -1.58 5.31
CA SER A 138 -18.85 -0.14 5.36
C SER A 138 -18.97 0.48 3.95
N SER A 139 -19.13 -0.36 2.93
CA SER A 139 -19.18 0.08 1.53
C SER A 139 -20.47 -0.31 0.83
N THR A 140 -20.89 0.51 -0.12
CA THR A 140 -21.69 0.03 -1.25
C THR A 140 -20.76 -0.65 -2.24
N VAL A 141 -20.93 -1.95 -2.46
CA VAL A 141 -20.09 -2.75 -3.35
C VAL A 141 -20.80 -2.98 -4.68
N THR A 142 -20.11 -2.70 -5.79
CA THR A 142 -20.66 -2.87 -7.15
C THR A 142 -19.64 -3.49 -8.10
N VAL A 143 -20.11 -4.06 -9.21
CA VAL A 143 -19.26 -4.48 -10.34
C VAL A 143 -19.54 -3.54 -11.49
N ASP A 144 -18.57 -2.67 -11.81
CA ASP A 144 -18.70 -1.58 -12.78
C ASP A 144 -17.99 -1.93 -14.10
N GLY A 145 -18.48 -2.97 -14.76
CA GLY A 145 -17.97 -3.43 -16.05
C GLY A 145 -16.71 -4.30 -15.94
N THR A 146 -15.87 -4.19 -16.96
CA THR A 146 -14.69 -5.04 -17.17
C THR A 146 -13.51 -4.23 -17.68
N ALA A 147 -12.31 -4.74 -17.45
CA ALA A 147 -11.07 -4.15 -17.91
C ALA A 147 -10.10 -5.23 -18.40
N GLU A 148 -8.99 -4.79 -18.98
CA GLU A 148 -7.84 -5.64 -19.23
C GLU A 148 -6.65 -5.10 -18.42
N VAL A 149 -5.98 -5.98 -17.68
CA VAL A 149 -4.80 -5.65 -16.85
C VAL A 149 -3.72 -6.67 -17.12
N ALA A 150 -2.52 -6.22 -17.48
CA ALA A 150 -1.39 -7.09 -17.87
C ALA A 150 -1.79 -8.17 -18.91
N GLY A 151 -2.64 -7.82 -19.87
CA GLY A 151 -3.14 -8.74 -20.90
C GLY A 151 -4.19 -9.74 -20.43
N ARG A 152 -4.73 -9.58 -19.22
CA ARG A 152 -5.74 -10.47 -18.63
C ARG A 152 -7.09 -9.75 -18.48
N PRO A 153 -8.20 -10.39 -18.87
CA PRO A 153 -9.53 -9.82 -18.66
C PRO A 153 -9.90 -9.84 -17.18
N ALA A 154 -10.50 -8.75 -16.70
CA ALA A 154 -10.82 -8.53 -15.31
C ALA A 154 -12.22 -7.93 -15.12
N TYR A 155 -12.84 -8.23 -13.99
CA TYR A 155 -14.02 -7.53 -13.48
C TYR A 155 -13.59 -6.29 -12.69
N GLU A 156 -14.27 -5.17 -12.84
CA GLU A 156 -14.00 -3.95 -12.06
C GLU A 156 -14.90 -3.92 -10.83
N LEU A 157 -14.36 -4.32 -9.67
CA LEU A 157 -15.02 -4.20 -8.37
C LEU A 157 -14.85 -2.78 -7.85
N VAL A 158 -15.94 -2.14 -7.42
CA VAL A 158 -15.93 -0.78 -6.87
C VAL A 158 -16.51 -0.81 -5.46
N LEU A 159 -15.71 -0.33 -4.51
CA LEU A 159 -16.11 -0.11 -3.12
C LEU A 159 -16.24 1.40 -2.90
N SER A 160 -17.46 1.87 -2.66
CA SER A 160 -17.73 3.26 -2.31
C SER A 160 -18.17 3.35 -0.84
N PRO A 161 -17.71 4.35 -0.06
CA PRO A 161 -18.11 4.52 1.32
C PRO A 161 -19.63 4.64 1.47
N ALA A 162 -20.17 4.05 2.53
CA ALA A 162 -21.58 4.25 2.89
C ALA A 162 -21.86 5.74 3.20
N PRO A 163 -23.11 6.22 3.07
CA PRO A 163 -23.43 7.65 3.20
C PRO A 163 -23.08 8.30 4.55
N ASP A 164 -22.92 7.50 5.60
CA ASP A 164 -22.59 7.91 6.96
C ASP A 164 -21.08 7.85 7.28
N GLU A 165 -20.26 7.26 6.40
CA GLU A 165 -18.81 7.26 6.53
C GLU A 165 -18.24 8.67 6.28
N ARG A 166 -17.25 9.04 7.08
CA ARG A 166 -16.56 10.33 7.10
C ARG A 166 -15.13 10.16 6.60
N THR A 167 -15.00 9.96 5.29
CA THR A 167 -13.71 9.79 4.61
C THR A 167 -13.43 10.88 3.58
N LEU A 168 -12.15 11.07 3.27
CA LEU A 168 -11.70 11.88 2.13
C LEU A 168 -11.76 11.08 0.81
N LEU A 169 -11.88 9.76 0.88
CA LEU A 169 -11.90 8.88 -0.29
C LEU A 169 -13.28 8.87 -0.93
N ARG A 170 -13.30 8.85 -2.26
CA ARG A 170 -14.52 8.71 -3.05
C ARG A 170 -14.86 7.24 -3.29
N GLU A 171 -13.85 6.45 -3.65
CA GLU A 171 -13.99 5.01 -3.89
C GLU A 171 -12.62 4.34 -3.99
N VAL A 172 -12.62 3.02 -3.81
CA VAL A 172 -11.53 2.12 -4.18
C VAL A 172 -12.01 1.22 -5.30
N ARG A 173 -11.30 1.20 -6.42
CA ARG A 173 -11.56 0.31 -7.56
C ARG A 173 -10.52 -0.80 -7.61
N ILE A 174 -10.97 -2.02 -7.86
CA ILE A 174 -10.12 -3.20 -7.91
C ILE A 174 -10.47 -4.01 -9.16
N ALA A 175 -9.51 -4.12 -10.07
CA ALA A 175 -9.63 -5.02 -11.22
C ALA A 175 -9.31 -6.45 -10.74
N VAL A 176 -10.28 -7.35 -10.81
CA VAL A 176 -10.18 -8.75 -10.36
C VAL A 176 -10.10 -9.67 -11.58
N ASP A 177 -9.07 -10.51 -11.66
CA ASP A 177 -8.87 -11.46 -12.74
C ASP A 177 -10.12 -12.34 -12.97
N ALA A 178 -10.53 -12.49 -14.22
CA ALA A 178 -11.75 -13.22 -14.54
C ALA A 178 -11.65 -14.74 -14.28
N GLU A 179 -10.43 -15.29 -14.31
CA GLU A 179 -10.18 -16.73 -14.21
C GLU A 179 -9.72 -17.12 -12.80
N GLN A 180 -8.60 -16.55 -12.34
CA GLN A 180 -7.92 -16.84 -11.08
C GLN A 180 -8.49 -16.06 -9.90
N ARG A 181 -9.36 -15.08 -10.14
CA ARG A 181 -10.02 -14.26 -9.11
C ARG A 181 -9.07 -13.49 -8.19
N VAL A 182 -7.84 -13.26 -8.63
CA VAL A 182 -6.89 -12.40 -7.92
C VAL A 182 -7.06 -10.93 -8.27
N PRO A 183 -6.84 -10.01 -7.33
CA PRO A 183 -6.70 -8.60 -7.67
C PRO A 183 -5.47 -8.34 -8.54
N LEU A 184 -5.67 -7.66 -9.67
CA LEU A 184 -4.64 -7.31 -10.64
C LEU A 184 -4.22 -5.83 -10.56
N ARG A 185 -5.14 -4.97 -10.15
CA ARG A 185 -4.92 -3.53 -9.96
C ARG A 185 -5.86 -2.99 -8.89
N MET A 186 -5.35 -2.12 -8.04
CA MET A 186 -6.10 -1.32 -7.08
C MET A 186 -5.88 0.17 -7.39
N THR A 187 -6.96 0.93 -7.42
CA THR A 187 -6.95 2.38 -7.66
C THR A 187 -7.74 3.06 -6.54
N VAL A 188 -7.12 4.02 -5.86
CA VAL A 188 -7.74 4.82 -4.80
C VAL A 188 -8.04 6.22 -5.34
N LEU A 189 -9.29 6.65 -5.25
CA LEU A 189 -9.72 7.96 -5.75
C LEU A 189 -10.19 8.85 -4.60
N ALA A 190 -9.67 10.08 -4.56
CA ALA A 190 -10.05 11.09 -3.58
C ALA A 190 -11.36 11.80 -3.97
N THR A 191 -12.05 12.35 -2.97
CA THR A 191 -13.16 13.27 -3.18
C THR A 191 -12.65 14.56 -3.83
N GLY A 192 -13.35 15.04 -4.86
CA GLY A 192 -12.98 16.28 -5.56
C GLY A 192 -11.90 16.13 -6.63
N SER A 193 -11.38 14.92 -6.86
CA SER A 193 -10.48 14.60 -7.97
C SER A 193 -11.04 13.47 -8.84
N SER A 194 -10.85 13.58 -10.16
CA SER A 194 -11.03 12.47 -11.10
C SER A 194 -9.77 11.62 -11.25
N ASP A 195 -8.61 12.17 -10.91
CA ASP A 195 -7.33 11.50 -11.06
C ASP A 195 -7.08 10.57 -9.85
N PRO A 196 -6.53 9.37 -10.07
CA PRO A 196 -6.11 8.48 -9.00
C PRO A 196 -5.12 9.17 -8.05
N ALA A 197 -5.32 8.99 -6.76
CA ALA A 197 -4.34 9.42 -5.76
C ALA A 197 -3.29 8.33 -5.49
N LEU A 198 -3.68 7.07 -5.67
CA LEU A 198 -2.80 5.91 -5.64
C LEU A 198 -3.31 4.90 -6.67
N GLN A 199 -2.40 4.34 -7.44
CA GLN A 199 -2.67 3.17 -8.26
C GLN A 199 -1.56 2.16 -8.07
N VAL A 200 -1.92 0.90 -7.83
CA VAL A 200 -0.99 -0.23 -7.76
C VAL A 200 -1.51 -1.31 -8.67
N GLY A 201 -0.70 -1.84 -9.59
CA GLY A 201 -1.16 -2.95 -10.42
C GLY A 201 -0.07 -3.62 -11.25
N PHE A 202 -0.38 -4.82 -11.74
CA PHE A 202 0.50 -5.54 -12.64
C PHE A 202 0.56 -4.86 -14.01
N THR A 203 1.78 -4.63 -14.49
CA THR A 203 2.08 -4.29 -15.89
C THR A 203 2.41 -5.54 -16.70
N GLU A 204 2.96 -6.57 -16.02
CA GLU A 204 3.23 -7.89 -16.57
C GLU A 204 2.81 -8.95 -15.53
N LEU A 205 2.17 -10.03 -15.98
CA LEU A 205 1.78 -11.13 -15.11
C LEU A 205 1.75 -12.45 -15.90
N ALA A 206 2.42 -13.46 -15.36
CA ALA A 206 2.42 -14.81 -15.88
C ALA A 206 2.23 -15.81 -14.75
N PHE A 207 1.14 -16.57 -14.81
CA PHE A 207 0.92 -17.72 -13.94
C PHE A 207 1.69 -18.94 -14.44
N GLY A 208 2.12 -19.78 -13.51
CA GLY A 208 2.85 -21.00 -13.77
C GLY A 208 3.90 -21.29 -12.69
N PRO A 209 4.44 -22.51 -12.67
CA PRO A 209 5.43 -22.92 -11.69
C PRO A 209 6.68 -22.03 -11.74
N GLN A 210 7.17 -21.65 -10.56
CA GLN A 210 8.39 -20.85 -10.41
C GLN A 210 9.57 -21.75 -10.03
N ASP A 211 10.80 -21.30 -10.34
CA ASP A 211 12.01 -22.00 -9.89
C ASP A 211 12.12 -21.88 -8.36
N PRO A 212 12.16 -22.99 -7.60
CA PRO A 212 12.27 -22.96 -6.14
C PRO A 212 13.47 -22.16 -5.62
N ALA A 213 14.54 -22.03 -6.42
CA ALA A 213 15.71 -21.24 -6.05
C ALA A 213 15.38 -19.75 -5.84
N LEU A 214 14.30 -19.23 -6.42
CA LEU A 214 13.86 -17.83 -6.24
C LEU A 214 13.46 -17.51 -4.80
N PHE A 215 12.98 -18.51 -4.06
CA PHE A 215 12.48 -18.39 -2.70
C PHE A 215 13.54 -18.72 -1.65
N THR A 216 14.76 -19.02 -2.10
CA THR A 216 15.92 -19.16 -1.24
C THR A 216 16.75 -17.88 -1.26
N PHE A 217 17.30 -17.47 -0.11
CA PHE A 217 18.19 -16.32 -0.05
C PHE A 217 19.55 -16.71 0.52
N THR A 218 20.61 -16.34 -0.19
CA THR A 218 21.99 -16.43 0.32
C THR A 218 22.56 -15.02 0.39
N PRO A 219 22.91 -14.51 1.58
CA PRO A 219 23.55 -13.22 1.73
C PRO A 219 24.76 -13.06 0.79
N PRO A 220 24.82 -11.99 -0.02
CA PRO A 220 25.98 -11.74 -0.86
C PRO A 220 27.29 -11.65 -0.05
N PRO A 221 28.44 -12.07 -0.59
CA PRO A 221 29.71 -12.05 0.16
C PRO A 221 30.05 -10.66 0.69
N GLY A 222 30.33 -10.51 1.99
CA GLY A 222 30.60 -9.20 2.60
C GLY A 222 29.35 -8.38 2.89
N SER A 223 28.19 -9.03 3.02
CA SER A 223 27.01 -8.46 3.64
C SER A 223 27.06 -8.55 5.15
N THR A 224 26.50 -7.54 5.82
CA THR A 224 26.30 -7.54 7.27
C THR A 224 24.92 -8.12 7.56
N VAL A 225 24.87 -9.27 8.23
CA VAL A 225 23.60 -9.87 8.68
C VAL A 225 23.25 -9.25 10.03
N VAL A 226 22.06 -8.70 10.11
CA VAL A 226 21.46 -8.10 11.30
C VAL A 226 20.27 -8.97 11.66
N GLU A 227 20.33 -9.64 12.81
CA GLU A 227 19.14 -10.30 13.35
C GLU A 227 18.15 -9.21 13.80
N PRO A 228 16.83 -9.40 13.68
CA PRO A 228 15.80 -8.42 14.04
C PRO A 228 15.92 -7.93 15.49
N ASP A 229 16.67 -8.65 16.34
CA ASP A 229 17.00 -8.27 17.73
C ASP A 229 18.51 -8.00 18.01
N ALA A 230 19.41 -8.15 17.04
CA ALA A 230 20.85 -7.97 17.26
C ALA A 230 21.31 -6.56 16.87
N GLU A 231 20.83 -5.55 17.61
CA GLU A 231 21.56 -4.34 18.01
C GLU A 231 20.60 -3.45 18.83
N ARG A 232 20.28 -3.88 20.05
CA ARG A 232 19.97 -2.94 21.13
C ARG A 232 21.32 -2.61 21.80
N PRO A 233 21.90 -1.41 21.60
CA PRO A 233 23.02 -0.96 22.41
C PRO A 233 22.65 -1.09 23.89
N GLU A 234 23.41 -1.88 24.65
CA GLU A 234 23.27 -1.95 26.11
C GLU A 234 23.50 -0.54 26.68
N GLY A 235 22.43 0.12 27.12
CA GLY A 235 22.45 1.48 27.67
C GLY A 235 21.42 2.46 27.11
N LEU A 236 20.66 2.09 26.07
CA LEU A 236 19.48 2.87 25.66
C LEU A 236 18.27 2.47 26.52
N PRO A 237 17.56 3.43 27.15
CA PRO A 237 16.35 3.12 27.91
C PRO A 237 15.36 2.38 27.01
N GLU A 238 14.67 1.39 27.57
CA GLU A 238 13.58 0.68 26.90
C GLU A 238 12.67 1.71 26.23
N ARG A 239 12.57 1.71 24.89
CA ARG A 239 11.59 2.55 24.20
C ARG A 239 10.21 2.00 24.56
N PRO A 240 9.39 2.67 25.38
CA PRO A 240 8.00 2.31 25.55
C PRO A 240 7.28 2.94 24.36
N GLY A 241 7.41 2.33 23.18
CA GLY A 241 6.52 2.62 22.07
C GLY A 241 5.25 1.83 22.32
N THR A 242 4.19 2.46 22.83
CA THR A 242 2.88 1.82 22.89
C THR A 242 2.52 1.36 21.48
N ALA A 243 2.10 0.10 21.33
CA ALA A 243 1.61 -0.41 20.05
C ALA A 243 0.57 0.55 19.47
N PRO A 244 0.56 0.78 18.14
CA PRO A 244 -0.41 1.68 17.53
C PRO A 244 -1.83 1.23 17.90
N THR A 245 -2.66 2.20 18.28
CA THR A 245 -4.06 1.96 18.63
C THR A 245 -4.91 2.37 17.44
N VAL A 246 -5.78 1.47 16.99
CA VAL A 246 -6.72 1.75 15.91
C VAL A 246 -8.04 2.24 16.50
N VAL A 247 -8.59 3.31 15.95
CA VAL A 247 -9.83 3.96 16.39
C VAL A 247 -10.76 4.12 15.20
N GLY A 248 -12.00 3.63 15.33
CA GLY A 248 -12.94 3.57 14.22
C GLY A 248 -12.80 2.27 13.43
N ASP A 249 -13.60 2.14 12.38
CA ASP A 249 -13.70 0.97 11.52
C ASP A 249 -13.84 1.43 10.06
N GLY A 250 -13.51 0.56 9.11
CA GLY A 250 -13.77 0.84 7.69
C GLY A 250 -13.09 2.12 7.18
N TRP A 251 -13.87 3.03 6.60
CA TRP A 251 -13.35 4.27 5.99
C TRP A 251 -13.04 5.37 7.02
N ASP A 252 -13.58 5.23 8.24
CA ASP A 252 -13.39 6.14 9.37
C ASP A 252 -12.19 5.78 10.25
N THR A 253 -11.38 4.82 9.81
CA THR A 253 -10.25 4.30 10.56
C THR A 253 -9.17 5.37 10.78
N VAL A 254 -8.79 5.56 12.04
CA VAL A 254 -7.68 6.39 12.48
C VAL A 254 -6.67 5.55 13.23
N VAL A 255 -5.42 5.64 12.81
CA VAL A 255 -4.29 5.02 13.52
C VAL A 255 -3.67 6.05 14.45
N LEU A 256 -3.65 5.73 15.74
CA LEU A 256 -2.97 6.50 16.78
C LEU A 256 -1.64 5.86 17.12
N ALA A 257 -0.58 6.64 17.10
CA ALA A 257 0.75 6.21 17.52
C ALA A 257 1.40 7.27 18.42
N THR A 258 2.44 6.89 19.15
CA THR A 258 3.31 7.85 19.83
C THR A 258 4.68 7.78 19.17
N VAL A 259 5.09 8.88 18.57
CA VAL A 259 6.47 9.00 18.09
C VAL A 259 7.28 9.53 19.27
N PRO A 260 8.31 8.81 19.74
CA PRO A 260 9.16 9.35 20.78
C PRO A 260 9.75 10.66 20.28
N ALA A 261 9.61 11.73 21.07
CA ALA A 261 10.27 12.99 20.80
C ALA A 261 11.77 12.68 20.63
N THR A 262 12.28 12.75 19.41
CA THR A 262 13.70 12.57 19.15
C THR A 262 14.41 13.67 19.89
N GLY A 263 15.13 13.29 20.96
CA GLY A 263 16.16 14.11 21.53
C GLY A 263 17.12 14.55 20.44
N GLU A 264 17.63 15.76 20.59
CA GLU A 264 18.62 16.43 19.74
C GLU A 264 19.70 15.45 19.25
N GLY A 265 19.51 14.91 18.05
CA GLY A 265 20.45 14.05 17.35
C GLY A 265 20.53 14.56 15.93
N GLU A 266 21.74 14.89 15.49
CA GLU A 266 22.07 15.35 14.13
C GLU A 266 21.64 14.32 13.09
N GLY A 267 20.38 14.39 12.68
CA GLY A 267 19.83 13.78 11.48
C GLY A 267 19.05 14.86 10.75
N THR A 268 19.21 14.95 9.44
CA THR A 268 18.49 15.88 8.55
C THR A 268 16.99 15.54 8.44
N GLY A 269 16.31 15.37 9.59
CA GLY A 269 14.89 15.14 9.69
C GLY A 269 14.14 16.42 9.35
N MET A 270 13.34 16.36 8.29
CA MET A 270 12.41 17.42 7.90
C MET A 270 11.52 17.79 9.11
N ASP A 271 11.47 19.07 9.47
CA ASP A 271 10.54 19.54 10.50
C ASP A 271 9.11 19.38 9.98
N LEU A 272 8.45 18.28 10.32
CA LEU A 272 7.08 18.00 9.91
C LEU A 272 6.11 19.12 10.35
N ARG A 273 6.48 19.89 11.39
CA ARG A 273 5.71 21.06 11.83
C ARG A 273 5.73 22.19 10.81
N ALA A 274 6.78 22.28 10.00
CA ALA A 274 6.91 23.25 8.92
C ALA A 274 6.08 22.89 7.66
N LEU A 275 5.58 21.65 7.57
CA LEU A 275 4.79 21.16 6.43
C LEU A 275 3.27 21.33 6.61
N GLY A 276 2.83 21.66 7.81
CA GLY A 276 1.42 21.66 8.15
C GLY A 276 0.93 22.96 8.77
N THR A 277 -0.35 22.98 9.10
CA THR A 277 -1.02 24.12 9.72
C THR A 277 -1.17 23.90 11.23
N PRO A 278 -0.95 24.92 12.08
CA PRO A 278 -1.22 24.80 13.50
C PRO A 278 -2.71 24.51 13.77
N VAL A 279 -2.97 23.53 14.62
CA VAL A 279 -4.31 23.10 15.03
C VAL A 279 -4.35 22.89 16.55
N SER A 280 -5.53 23.06 17.15
CA SER A 280 -5.72 22.82 18.59
C SER A 280 -7.11 22.27 18.89
N GLY A 281 -7.22 21.50 19.96
CA GLY A 281 -8.46 20.88 20.40
C GLY A 281 -8.41 20.44 21.87
N PRO A 282 -9.42 19.68 22.35
CA PRO A 282 -9.46 19.18 23.73
C PRO A 282 -8.23 18.33 24.12
N TRP A 283 -7.55 17.76 23.13
CA TRP A 283 -6.35 16.96 23.26
C TRP A 283 -5.05 17.78 23.30
N GLY A 284 -5.11 19.11 23.18
CA GLY A 284 -3.93 20.00 23.18
C GLY A 284 -3.73 20.74 21.86
N SER A 285 -2.47 21.00 21.51
CA SER A 285 -2.04 21.66 20.27
C SER A 285 -1.15 20.73 19.43
N GLY A 286 -1.10 21.01 18.13
CA GLY A 286 -0.28 20.27 17.19
C GLY A 286 -0.26 20.87 15.81
N THR A 287 0.24 20.08 14.85
CA THR A 287 0.29 20.42 13.43
C THR A 287 -0.55 19.44 12.63
N LEU A 288 -1.47 19.97 11.82
CA LEU A 288 -2.23 19.24 10.83
C LEU A 288 -1.45 19.21 9.52
N ILE A 289 -1.21 18.02 9.00
CA ILE A 289 -0.59 17.76 7.71
C ILE A 289 -1.66 17.08 6.85
N GLY A 290 -2.04 17.71 5.75
CA GLY A 290 -3.11 17.23 4.88
C GLY A 290 -2.61 16.88 3.50
N THR A 291 -3.17 15.83 2.93
CA THR A 291 -3.02 15.43 1.53
C THR A 291 -4.36 15.33 0.82
N ALA A 292 -4.35 14.95 -0.47
CA ALA A 292 -5.57 14.72 -1.22
C ALA A 292 -6.44 13.59 -0.63
N VAL A 293 -5.84 12.61 0.06
CA VAL A 293 -6.54 11.41 0.54
C VAL A 293 -6.48 11.18 2.03
N ALA A 294 -5.58 11.84 2.74
CA ALA A 294 -5.34 11.58 4.15
C ALA A 294 -4.98 12.84 4.90
N ASN A 295 -5.31 12.84 6.17
CA ASN A 295 -4.83 13.84 7.12
C ASN A 295 -4.01 13.14 8.20
N ALA A 296 -3.05 13.88 8.75
CA ALA A 296 -2.34 13.52 9.96
C ALA A 296 -2.26 14.70 10.92
N ILE A 297 -2.47 14.45 12.20
CA ILE A 297 -2.20 15.42 13.27
C ILE A 297 -1.02 14.91 14.08
N VAL A 298 0.04 15.71 14.15
CA VAL A 298 1.18 15.51 15.05
C VAL A 298 1.03 16.46 16.22
N THR A 299 0.75 15.94 17.41
CA THR A 299 0.56 16.74 18.61
C THR A 299 1.90 17.18 19.20
N ASP A 300 1.89 18.25 19.98
CA ASP A 300 3.10 18.77 20.64
C ASP A 300 3.66 17.81 21.71
N ASP A 301 2.82 16.91 22.24
CA ASP A 301 3.20 15.86 23.19
C ASP A 301 3.67 14.55 22.52
N GLY A 302 3.81 14.53 21.19
CA GLY A 302 4.41 13.41 20.44
C GLY A 302 3.43 12.32 20.00
N ARG A 303 2.13 12.51 20.20
CA ARG A 303 1.11 11.64 19.60
C ARG A 303 0.92 11.98 18.12
N VAL A 304 0.62 10.97 17.34
CA VAL A 304 0.30 11.09 15.92
C VAL A 304 -1.03 10.39 15.67
N ALA A 305 -1.96 11.08 15.02
CA ALA A 305 -3.18 10.51 14.49
C ALA A 305 -3.14 10.61 12.97
N VAL A 306 -3.35 9.51 12.26
CA VAL A 306 -3.37 9.49 10.80
C VAL A 306 -4.56 8.69 10.29
N GLY A 307 -5.21 9.16 9.23
CA GLY A 307 -6.31 8.45 8.59
C GLY A 307 -6.74 9.11 7.30
N ALA A 308 -7.45 8.35 6.46
CA ALA A 308 -8.05 8.85 5.22
C ALA A 308 -9.34 9.64 5.48
N VAL A 309 -9.32 10.50 6.49
CA VAL A 309 -10.51 11.10 7.11
C VAL A 309 -10.33 12.62 7.29
N PRO A 310 -11.42 13.40 7.37
CA PRO A 310 -11.35 14.81 7.70
C PRO A 310 -10.71 15.07 9.08
N GLU A 311 -10.14 16.26 9.27
CA GLU A 311 -9.52 16.72 10.54
C GLU A 311 -10.40 16.48 11.77
N GLN A 312 -11.72 16.64 11.64
CA GLN A 312 -12.67 16.43 12.74
C GLN A 312 -12.60 15.00 13.29
N VAL A 313 -12.47 14.00 12.41
CA VAL A 313 -12.39 12.60 12.83
C VAL A 313 -11.09 12.31 13.58
N LEU A 314 -9.97 12.88 13.12
CA LEU A 314 -8.68 12.80 13.83
C LEU A 314 -8.75 13.47 15.21
N THR A 315 -9.40 14.63 15.29
CA THR A 315 -9.57 15.37 16.54
C THR A 315 -10.43 14.60 17.55
N GLU A 316 -11.51 13.96 17.09
CA GLU A 316 -12.33 13.08 17.91
C GLU A 316 -11.54 11.86 18.40
N ALA A 317 -10.72 11.25 17.54
CA ALA A 317 -9.88 10.11 17.91
C ALA A 317 -8.83 10.48 18.98
N LEU A 318 -8.17 11.63 18.83
CA LEU A 318 -7.17 12.12 19.79
C LEU A 318 -7.75 12.53 21.15
N ALA A 319 -9.04 12.84 21.21
CA ALA A 319 -9.74 13.26 22.43
C ALA A 319 -10.24 12.09 23.29
N ARG A 320 -10.10 10.84 22.82
CA ARG A 320 -10.52 9.63 23.55
C ARG A 320 -9.52 9.21 24.63
#